data_AF-A0A965I3U8-F1
#
_entry.id   AF-A0A965I3U8-F1
#
_cell.length_a   1.000
_cell.length_b   1.000
_cell.length_c   1.000
_cell.angle_alpha   90.00
_cell.angle_beta   90.00
_cell.angle_gamma   90.00
#
_symmetry.space_group_name_H-M   'P 1'
#
loop_
_entity.id
_entity.type
_entity.pdbx_description
1 polymer ?
#
loop_
_entity_poly.entity_id
_entity_poly.type
_entity_poly.pdbx_seq_one_letter_code
_entity_poly.pdbx_strand_id
1 'polypeptide(L)'
;MQSNSESKFIHLRCHSEYSITDGIVRLGDYVSLAKELQLESLAISDLSNIFAAVKFFKLATSNGIKPIIGADVYIQNEDNRDQPSRLLLICQNKQGYLNLSKLLSRAYTENQYRDRPEIKLEWLFSDLNHGLICLSGFNFGTIGQNLLSQKKEKAIHIAKQLKEAFDDRFYLEVQRYEVAKKVEEQENLVLATAQLGYDLDIPLVATQPIQFIKKEDF
;
A
#
# COMPACT_ATOMS: atom_id res chain seq x y z
N MET A 1 36.95 3.97 5.22
CA MET A 1 35.73 4.67 5.61
C MET A 1 34.57 3.73 5.33
N GLN A 2 34.16 2.94 6.32
CA GLN A 2 32.96 2.12 6.22
C GLN A 2 31.76 3.08 6.26
N SER A 3 31.02 3.19 5.16
CA SER A 3 29.75 3.91 5.15
C SER A 3 28.79 3.14 6.06
N ASN A 4 28.52 3.71 7.22
CA ASN A 4 27.47 3.24 8.12
C ASN A 4 26.13 3.43 7.38
N SER A 5 25.68 2.44 6.62
CA SER A 5 24.30 2.41 6.14
C SER A 5 23.44 1.94 7.31
N GLU A 6 23.21 2.84 8.27
CA GLU A 6 22.09 2.66 9.20
C GLU A 6 20.86 2.38 8.35
N SER A 7 20.21 1.24 8.62
CA SER A 7 19.01 0.82 7.90
C SER A 7 17.88 1.82 8.15
N LYS A 8 17.81 2.86 7.32
CA LYS A 8 16.78 3.88 7.40
C LYS A 8 15.44 3.30 6.98
N PHE A 9 14.44 3.43 7.85
CA PHE A 9 13.05 3.15 7.51
C PHE A 9 12.54 4.17 6.48
N ILE A 10 11.78 3.71 5.49
CA ILE A 10 11.19 4.55 4.45
C ILE A 10 9.67 4.37 4.51
N HIS A 11 8.93 5.48 4.58
CA HIS A 11 7.48 5.45 4.50
C HIS A 11 7.03 5.10 3.08
N LEU A 12 6.33 3.97 2.94
CA LEU A 12 5.78 3.47 1.68
C LEU A 12 4.29 3.78 1.49
N ARG A 13 3.59 4.15 2.58
CA ARG A 13 2.15 4.40 2.59
C ARG A 13 1.87 5.81 3.10
N CYS A 14 1.29 6.64 2.24
CA CYS A 14 0.88 8.00 2.58
C CYS A 14 -0.29 8.43 1.70
N HIS A 15 -1.38 8.86 2.34
CA HIS A 15 -2.56 9.44 1.71
C HIS A 15 -2.47 10.96 1.85
N SER A 16 -2.26 11.62 0.72
CA SER A 16 -2.12 13.07 0.64
C SER A 16 -3.47 13.77 0.58
N GLU A 17 -3.44 15.09 0.46
CA GLU A 17 -4.59 15.93 0.10
C GLU A 17 -5.30 15.50 -1.20
N TYR A 18 -4.67 14.65 -2.03
CA TYR A 18 -5.24 14.07 -3.24
C TYR A 18 -5.94 12.71 -3.00
N SER A 19 -5.83 12.15 -1.80
CA SER A 19 -6.75 11.13 -1.30
C SER A 19 -8.05 11.80 -0.84
N ILE A 20 -8.87 12.20 -1.83
CA ILE A 20 -10.07 13.06 -1.71
C ILE A 20 -10.92 12.80 -0.46
N THR A 21 -11.05 11.54 -0.05
CA THR A 21 -11.94 11.12 1.05
C THR A 21 -11.22 10.72 2.35
N ASP A 22 -9.89 10.49 2.34
CA ASP A 22 -9.21 9.86 3.49
C ASP A 22 -7.75 10.31 3.75
N GLY A 23 -7.32 11.44 3.20
CA GLY A 23 -6.00 12.03 3.50
C GLY A 23 -6.02 13.56 3.57
N ILE A 24 -5.27 14.12 4.54
CA ILE A 24 -5.10 15.57 4.72
C ILE A 24 -3.63 16.02 4.61
N VAL A 25 -2.71 15.09 4.31
CA VAL A 25 -1.28 15.40 4.20
C VAL A 25 -1.01 16.29 3.00
N ARG A 26 -0.59 17.53 3.26
CA ARG A 26 -0.14 18.44 2.20
C ARG A 26 1.24 18.02 1.72
N LEU A 27 1.41 17.89 0.41
CA LEU A 27 2.68 17.43 -0.18
C LEU A 27 3.88 18.32 0.20
N GLY A 28 3.66 19.64 0.30
CA GLY A 28 4.67 20.61 0.72
C GLY A 28 5.23 20.31 2.10
N ASP A 29 4.33 20.15 3.07
CA ASP A 29 4.68 19.87 4.46
C ASP A 29 5.32 18.48 4.60
N TYR A 30 4.81 17.49 3.85
CA TYR A 30 5.34 16.13 3.86
C TYR A 30 6.78 16.04 3.36
N VAL A 31 7.08 16.67 2.22
CA VAL A 31 8.44 16.69 1.67
C VAL A 31 9.38 17.53 2.55
N SER A 32 8.89 18.63 3.12
CA SER A 32 9.67 19.47 4.04
C SER A 32 10.08 18.70 5.30
N LEU A 33 9.13 17.99 5.93
CA LEU A 33 9.41 17.15 7.08
C LEU A 33 10.38 16.02 6.73
N ALA A 34 10.20 15.35 5.58
CA ALA A 34 11.12 14.30 5.15
C ALA A 34 12.56 14.82 4.96
N LYS A 35 12.73 16.06 4.50
CA LYS A 35 14.02 16.72 4.38
C LYS A 35 14.63 17.04 5.75
N GLU A 36 13.84 17.55 6.68
CA GLU A 36 14.26 17.81 8.07
C GLU A 36 14.74 16.53 8.76
N LEU A 37 14.03 15.42 8.51
CA LEU A 37 14.36 14.08 9.00
C LEU A 37 15.46 13.37 8.19
N GLN A 38 16.03 14.03 7.18
CA GLN A 38 17.10 13.50 6.31
C GLN A 38 16.76 12.14 5.66
N LEU A 39 15.50 11.97 5.29
CA LEU A 39 15.04 10.80 4.55
C LEU A 39 15.54 10.85 3.11
N GLU A 40 16.08 9.73 2.63
CA GLU A 40 16.61 9.61 1.27
C GLU A 40 15.52 9.32 0.24
N SER A 41 14.39 8.77 0.70
CA SER A 41 13.26 8.39 -0.15
C SER A 41 11.94 8.64 0.58
N LEU A 42 10.89 8.88 -0.21
CA LEU A 42 9.55 9.13 0.31
C LEU A 42 8.51 8.63 -0.69
N ALA A 43 7.46 7.98 -0.21
CA ALA A 43 6.38 7.48 -1.06
C ALA A 43 5.08 8.27 -0.90
N ILE A 44 4.32 8.37 -1.98
CA ILE A 44 2.88 8.65 -1.94
C ILE A 44 2.11 7.45 -2.48
N SER A 45 0.94 7.21 -1.91
CA SER A 45 0.07 6.10 -2.24
C SER A 45 -1.39 6.50 -2.06
N ASP A 46 -1.83 7.52 -2.80
CA ASP A 46 -3.18 8.05 -2.66
C ASP A 46 -4.25 6.99 -2.96
N LEU A 47 -5.43 7.15 -2.36
CA LEU A 47 -6.50 6.19 -2.46
C LEU A 47 -7.08 6.16 -3.88
N SER A 48 -6.84 5.04 -4.56
CA SER A 48 -7.33 4.70 -5.90
C SER A 48 -7.05 5.76 -6.97
N ASN A 49 -5.95 6.51 -6.83
CA ASN A 49 -5.53 7.47 -7.83
C ASN A 49 -4.02 7.73 -7.77
N ILE A 50 -3.51 8.43 -8.79
CA ILE A 50 -2.12 8.91 -8.88
C ILE A 50 -2.07 10.40 -9.27
N PHE A 51 -3.07 11.18 -8.87
CA PHE A 51 -3.22 12.58 -9.30
C PHE A 51 -2.06 13.46 -8.80
N ALA A 52 -1.54 13.16 -7.61
CA ALA A 52 -0.41 13.86 -7.03
C ALA A 52 0.94 13.54 -7.69
N ALA A 53 1.05 12.49 -8.52
CA ALA A 53 2.33 11.91 -8.91
C ALA A 53 3.31 12.91 -9.52
N VAL A 54 2.88 13.74 -10.48
CA VAL A 54 3.75 14.72 -11.15
C VAL A 54 4.18 15.83 -10.18
N LYS A 55 3.26 16.34 -9.35
CA LYS A 55 3.53 17.41 -8.38
C LYS A 55 4.50 16.91 -7.31
N PHE A 56 4.24 15.72 -6.75
CA PHE A 56 5.10 15.07 -5.76
C PHE A 56 6.49 14.76 -6.32
N PHE A 57 6.57 14.17 -7.51
CA PHE A 57 7.85 13.84 -8.14
C PHE A 57 8.75 15.06 -8.28
N LYS A 58 8.22 16.17 -8.81
CA LYS A 58 8.98 17.43 -8.95
C LYS A 58 9.40 18.01 -7.59
N LEU A 59 8.52 17.97 -6.61
CA LEU A 59 8.77 18.52 -5.27
C LEU A 59 9.80 17.72 -4.48
N ALA A 60 9.71 16.39 -4.49
CA ALA A 60 10.66 15.51 -3.82
C ALA A 60 12.05 15.61 -4.45
N THR A 61 12.13 15.53 -5.79
CA THR A 61 13.41 15.60 -6.51
C THR A 61 14.11 16.95 -6.35
N SER A 62 13.39 18.08 -6.35
CA SER A 62 13.97 19.40 -6.09
C SER A 62 14.53 19.56 -4.68
N ASN A 63 14.13 18.68 -3.76
CA ASN A 63 14.64 18.62 -2.39
C ASN A 63 15.66 17.48 -2.16
N GLY A 64 16.11 16.79 -3.22
CA GLY A 64 17.10 15.71 -3.11
C GLY A 64 16.53 14.40 -2.54
N ILE A 65 15.21 14.25 -2.48
CA ILE A 65 14.53 13.05 -1.99
C ILE A 65 14.09 12.20 -3.18
N LYS A 66 14.38 10.90 -3.15
CA LYS A 66 13.93 9.97 -4.17
C LYS A 66 12.41 9.73 -4.03
N PRO A 67 11.59 10.10 -5.03
CA PRO A 67 10.16 9.83 -4.98
C PRO A 67 9.85 8.36 -5.27
N ILE A 68 8.90 7.80 -4.52
CA ILE A 68 8.27 6.51 -4.78
C ILE A 68 6.78 6.76 -5.05
N ILE A 69 6.27 6.22 -6.16
CA ILE A 69 4.88 6.41 -6.57
C ILE A 69 4.14 5.09 -6.45
N GLY A 70 3.00 5.10 -5.77
CA GLY A 70 2.07 3.98 -5.74
C GLY A 70 0.63 4.47 -5.60
N ALA A 71 -0.28 3.53 -5.39
CA ALA A 71 -1.66 3.81 -5.02
C ALA A 71 -2.17 2.74 -4.05
N ASP A 72 -2.94 3.18 -3.05
CA ASP A 72 -3.76 2.27 -2.24
C ASP A 72 -5.05 1.98 -3.02
N VAL A 73 -5.24 0.76 -3.48
CA VAL A 73 -6.34 0.41 -4.39
C VAL A 73 -7.38 -0.45 -3.72
N TYR A 74 -8.66 -0.20 -4.03
CA TYR A 74 -9.72 -1.12 -3.65
C TYR A 74 -9.71 -2.36 -4.53
N ILE A 75 -9.80 -3.51 -3.88
CA ILE A 75 -10.01 -4.81 -4.51
C ILE A 75 -11.46 -5.22 -4.30
N GLN A 76 -12.14 -5.56 -5.40
CA GLN A 76 -13.51 -6.04 -5.37
C GLN A 76 -13.61 -7.27 -4.48
N ASN A 77 -14.57 -7.26 -3.57
CA ASN A 77 -15.01 -8.45 -2.85
C ASN A 77 -16.23 -9.03 -3.57
N GLU A 78 -16.09 -10.25 -4.10
CA GLU A 78 -17.15 -10.92 -4.86
C GLU A 78 -18.30 -11.41 -3.97
N ASP A 79 -18.00 -11.79 -2.72
CA ASP A 79 -19.00 -12.24 -1.75
C ASP A 79 -19.84 -11.07 -1.24
N ASN A 80 -19.22 -9.90 -1.05
CA ASN A 80 -19.90 -8.70 -0.58
C ASN A 80 -19.20 -7.42 -1.06
N ARG A 81 -19.72 -6.80 -2.12
CA ARG A 81 -19.17 -5.55 -2.69
C ARG A 81 -19.24 -4.34 -1.75
N ASP A 82 -20.08 -4.36 -0.71
CA ASP A 82 -20.09 -3.30 0.31
C ASP A 82 -18.85 -3.35 1.22
N GLN A 83 -18.12 -4.47 1.23
CA GLN A 83 -16.91 -4.68 2.03
C GLN A 83 -15.71 -5.01 1.15
N PRO A 84 -15.21 -4.04 0.35
CA PRO A 84 -14.02 -4.25 -0.44
C PRO A 84 -12.80 -4.48 0.46
N SER A 85 -11.74 -5.00 -0.14
CA SER A 85 -10.42 -5.05 0.52
C SER A 85 -9.47 -4.07 -0.15
N ARG A 86 -8.26 -3.93 0.38
CA ARG A 86 -7.23 -3.01 -0.15
C ARG A 86 -5.92 -3.73 -0.45
N LEU A 87 -5.19 -3.22 -1.45
CA LEU A 87 -3.79 -3.56 -1.72
C LEU A 87 -3.03 -2.26 -2.00
N LEU A 88 -1.75 -2.22 -1.64
CA LEU A 88 -0.88 -1.12 -2.05
C LEU A 88 0.00 -1.57 -3.20
N LEU A 89 -0.16 -0.91 -4.36
CA LEU A 89 0.63 -1.15 -5.57
C LEU A 89 1.66 -0.04 -5.74
N ILE A 90 2.94 -0.39 -5.82
CA ILE A 90 4.07 0.54 -5.95
C ILE A 90 4.72 0.37 -7.31
N CYS A 91 5.03 1.47 -7.99
CA CYS A 91 5.70 1.47 -9.28
C CYS A 91 7.20 1.19 -9.09
N GLN A 92 7.67 0.02 -9.51
CA GLN A 92 9.10 -0.32 -9.51
C GLN A 92 9.84 0.39 -10.66
N ASN A 93 9.16 0.60 -11.78
CA ASN A 93 9.72 1.20 -12.99
C ASN A 93 8.63 1.89 -13.84
N LYS A 94 9.02 2.43 -15.01
CA LYS A 94 8.12 3.11 -15.94
C LYS A 94 6.97 2.21 -16.42
N GLN A 95 7.24 0.92 -16.67
CA GLN A 95 6.19 0.00 -17.09
C GLN A 95 5.16 -0.20 -15.99
N GLY A 96 5.60 -0.31 -14.73
CA GLY A 96 4.74 -0.31 -13.56
C GLY A 96 3.83 0.90 -13.50
N TYR A 97 4.36 2.11 -13.69
CA TYR A 97 3.55 3.33 -13.72
C TYR A 97 2.46 3.30 -14.80
N LEU A 98 2.80 2.86 -16.02
CA LEU A 98 1.83 2.73 -17.11
C LEU A 98 0.76 1.67 -16.79
N ASN A 99 1.17 0.55 -16.20
CA ASN A 99 0.27 -0.52 -15.81
C ASN A 99 -0.65 -0.12 -14.66
N LEU A 100 -0.15 0.58 -13.64
CA LEU A 100 -0.95 1.14 -12.56
C LEU A 100 -1.97 2.14 -13.12
N SER A 101 -1.55 3.02 -14.02
CA SER A 101 -2.45 3.96 -14.69
C SER A 101 -3.58 3.22 -15.43
N LYS A 102 -3.26 2.15 -16.17
CA LYS A 102 -4.25 1.33 -16.87
C LYS A 102 -5.22 0.64 -15.90
N LEU A 103 -4.71 0.06 -14.82
CA LEU A 103 -5.53 -0.60 -13.79
C LEU A 103 -6.51 0.39 -13.14
N LEU A 104 -6.02 1.57 -12.76
CA LEU A 104 -6.85 2.62 -12.17
C LEU A 104 -7.89 3.13 -13.18
N SER A 105 -7.49 3.46 -14.41
CA SER A 105 -8.42 3.86 -15.46
C SER A 105 -9.49 2.80 -15.70
N ARG A 106 -9.11 1.52 -15.80
CA ARG A 106 -10.02 0.40 -15.97
C ARG A 106 -11.01 0.27 -14.82
N ALA A 107 -10.54 0.41 -13.57
CA ALA A 107 -11.42 0.37 -12.40
C ALA A 107 -12.45 1.51 -12.41
N TYR A 108 -12.04 2.72 -12.80
CA TYR A 108 -12.96 3.85 -12.98
C TYR A 108 -13.92 3.66 -14.16
N THR A 109 -13.52 3.03 -15.26
CA THR A 109 -14.40 2.93 -16.44
C THR A 109 -15.28 1.69 -16.44
N GLU A 110 -14.81 0.58 -15.87
CA GLU A 110 -15.46 -0.74 -16.02
C GLU A 110 -16.03 -1.29 -14.71
N ASN A 111 -15.56 -0.87 -13.53
CA ASN A 111 -15.93 -1.53 -12.28
C ASN A 111 -16.04 -0.57 -11.08
N GLN A 112 -16.90 0.44 -11.20
CA GLN A 112 -17.27 1.29 -10.07
C GLN A 112 -18.43 0.69 -9.28
N TYR A 113 -18.38 0.89 -7.96
CA TYR A 113 -19.49 0.57 -7.06
C TYR A 113 -19.63 1.68 -6.01
N ARG A 114 -20.75 2.41 -6.05
CA ARG A 114 -21.00 3.60 -5.21
C ARG A 114 -19.85 4.61 -5.29
N ASP A 115 -19.49 5.01 -6.51
CA ASP A 115 -18.42 5.96 -6.85
C ASP A 115 -17.00 5.53 -6.42
N ARG A 116 -16.86 4.29 -5.93
CA ARG A 116 -15.58 3.68 -5.61
C ARG A 116 -15.11 2.80 -6.78
N PRO A 117 -13.97 3.11 -7.43
CA PRO A 117 -13.38 2.24 -8.44
C PRO A 117 -12.76 1.01 -7.76
N GLU A 118 -13.11 -0.18 -8.23
CA GLU A 118 -12.61 -1.44 -7.66
C GLU A 118 -11.84 -2.24 -8.72
N ILE A 119 -10.58 -2.57 -8.42
CA ILE A 119 -9.81 -3.51 -9.22
C ILE A 119 -10.31 -4.92 -8.92
N LYS A 120 -10.63 -5.69 -9.97
CA LYS A 120 -10.86 -7.13 -9.80
C LYS A 120 -9.54 -7.83 -9.54
N LEU A 121 -9.52 -8.75 -8.59
CA LEU A 121 -8.30 -9.47 -8.23
C LEU A 121 -7.68 -10.18 -9.45
N GLU A 122 -8.50 -10.77 -10.31
CA GLU A 122 -8.09 -11.42 -11.57
C GLU A 122 -7.31 -10.51 -12.53
N TRP A 123 -7.53 -9.18 -12.49
CA TRP A 123 -6.79 -8.25 -13.36
C TRP A 123 -5.31 -8.18 -12.98
N LEU A 124 -4.97 -8.45 -11.71
CA LEU A 124 -3.59 -8.51 -11.23
C LEU A 124 -2.87 -9.80 -11.66
N PHE A 125 -3.60 -10.79 -12.17
CA PHE A 125 -3.01 -12.05 -12.68
C PHE A 125 -2.72 -11.98 -14.19
N SER A 126 -2.83 -10.79 -14.77
CA SER A 126 -2.44 -10.50 -16.16
C SER A 126 -1.11 -9.74 -16.23
N ASP A 127 -0.64 -9.46 -17.45
CA ASP A 127 0.56 -8.62 -17.71
C ASP A 127 0.50 -7.20 -17.10
N LEU A 128 -0.67 -6.79 -16.61
CA LEU A 128 -0.84 -5.53 -15.88
C LEU A 128 -0.14 -5.53 -14.51
N ASN A 129 0.37 -6.65 -14.00
CA ASN A 129 1.18 -6.63 -12.77
C ASN A 129 2.66 -6.27 -13.03
N HIS A 130 3.15 -6.34 -14.28
CA HIS A 130 4.57 -6.16 -14.56
C HIS A 130 5.07 -4.77 -14.15
N GLY A 131 6.21 -4.74 -13.46
CA GLY A 131 6.81 -3.52 -12.93
C GLY A 131 6.12 -2.94 -11.69
N LEU A 132 5.18 -3.66 -11.09
CA LEU A 132 4.56 -3.29 -9.81
C LEU A 132 5.08 -4.14 -8.66
N ILE A 133 5.16 -3.55 -7.47
CA ILE A 133 5.34 -4.23 -6.19
C ILE A 133 3.99 -4.20 -5.48
N CYS A 134 3.60 -5.31 -4.84
CA CYS A 134 2.32 -5.44 -4.16
C CYS A 134 2.52 -5.65 -2.66
N LEU A 135 1.86 -4.83 -1.84
CA LEU A 135 1.77 -4.96 -0.40
C LEU A 135 0.36 -5.40 0.00
N SER A 136 0.27 -6.35 0.93
CA SER A 136 -0.97 -7.08 1.23
C SER A 136 -2.10 -6.28 1.87
N GLY A 137 -1.91 -5.01 2.25
CA GLY A 137 -2.97 -4.14 2.78
C GLY A 137 -3.29 -4.33 4.27
N PHE A 138 -2.48 -5.10 5.00
CA PHE A 138 -2.65 -5.45 6.42
C PHE A 138 -4.12 -5.79 6.77
N ASN A 139 -4.74 -5.13 7.74
CA ASN A 139 -6.10 -5.36 8.21
C ASN A 139 -7.20 -4.97 7.19
N PHE A 140 -6.89 -4.09 6.24
CA PHE A 140 -7.82 -3.73 5.15
C PHE A 140 -7.68 -4.67 3.96
N GLY A 141 -6.61 -5.44 3.88
CA GLY A 141 -6.37 -6.39 2.79
C GLY A 141 -7.13 -7.70 2.93
N THR A 142 -7.33 -8.38 1.80
CA THR A 142 -8.08 -9.64 1.75
C THR A 142 -7.47 -10.70 2.67
N ILE A 143 -6.13 -10.77 2.73
CA ILE A 143 -5.40 -11.72 3.57
C ILE A 143 -5.66 -11.40 5.04
N GLY A 144 -5.47 -10.16 5.47
CA GLY A 144 -5.67 -9.77 6.88
C GLY A 144 -7.12 -9.91 7.34
N GLN A 145 -8.10 -9.53 6.50
CA GLN A 145 -9.52 -9.73 6.79
C GLN A 145 -9.87 -11.21 7.00
N ASN A 146 -9.30 -12.12 6.20
CA ASN A 146 -9.49 -13.56 6.37
C ASN A 146 -8.78 -14.10 7.62
N LEU A 147 -7.58 -13.61 7.96
CA LEU A 147 -6.89 -13.98 9.20
C LEU A 147 -7.70 -13.54 10.44
N LEU A 148 -8.21 -12.31 10.45
CA LEU A 148 -9.07 -11.78 11.52
C LEU A 148 -10.38 -12.58 11.65
N SER A 149 -10.93 -13.05 10.53
CA SER A 149 -12.15 -13.86 10.50
C SER A 149 -11.90 -15.37 10.73
N GLN A 150 -10.70 -15.76 11.14
CA GLN A 150 -10.28 -17.16 11.35
C GLN A 150 -10.40 -18.06 10.10
N LYS A 151 -10.41 -17.47 8.89
CA LYS A 151 -10.48 -18.17 7.60
C LYS A 151 -9.07 -18.40 7.03
N LYS A 152 -8.20 -19.08 7.78
CA LYS A 152 -6.77 -19.24 7.45
C LYS A 152 -6.53 -19.86 6.06
N GLU A 153 -7.32 -20.84 5.66
CA GLU A 153 -7.20 -21.49 4.35
C GLU A 153 -7.42 -20.53 3.18
N LYS A 154 -8.43 -19.65 3.29
CA LYS A 154 -8.67 -18.59 2.30
C LYS A 154 -7.51 -17.60 2.25
N ALA A 155 -6.97 -17.19 3.41
CA ALA A 155 -5.81 -16.31 3.49
C ALA A 155 -4.58 -16.91 2.79
N ILE A 156 -4.30 -18.20 3.03
CA ILE A 156 -3.20 -18.94 2.38
C ILE A 156 -3.42 -19.00 0.87
N HIS A 157 -4.64 -19.30 0.41
CA HIS A 157 -4.95 -19.40 -1.01
C HIS A 157 -4.68 -18.08 -1.74
N ILE A 158 -5.21 -16.95 -1.23
CA ILE A 158 -4.98 -15.63 -1.82
C ILE A 158 -3.50 -15.23 -1.77
N ALA A 159 -2.81 -15.50 -0.66
CA ALA A 159 -1.38 -15.21 -0.53
C ALA A 159 -0.53 -15.95 -1.57
N LYS A 160 -0.86 -17.22 -1.85
CA LYS A 160 -0.19 -18.00 -2.90
C LYS A 160 -0.46 -17.45 -4.30
N GLN A 161 -1.71 -17.07 -4.61
CA GLN A 161 -2.05 -16.48 -5.91
C GLN A 161 -1.32 -15.14 -6.14
N LEU A 162 -1.27 -14.27 -5.12
CA LEU A 162 -0.53 -13.01 -5.20
C LEU A 162 0.99 -13.24 -5.31
N LYS A 163 1.55 -14.21 -4.55
CA LYS A 163 2.95 -14.61 -4.68
C LYS A 163 3.27 -15.11 -6.09
N GLU A 164 2.42 -15.96 -6.67
CA GLU A 164 2.62 -16.46 -8.03
C GLU A 164 2.56 -15.33 -9.08
N ALA A 165 1.64 -14.38 -8.93
CA ALA A 165 1.48 -13.27 -9.87
C ALA A 165 2.59 -12.22 -9.79
N PHE A 166 3.11 -11.94 -8.60
CA PHE A 166 4.10 -10.88 -8.37
C PHE A 166 5.52 -11.41 -8.15
N ASP A 167 5.70 -12.72 -7.99
CA ASP A 167 6.97 -13.39 -7.70
C ASP A 167 7.66 -12.78 -6.46
N ASP A 168 8.91 -12.31 -6.60
CA ASP A 168 9.70 -11.65 -5.56
C ASP A 168 9.21 -10.23 -5.21
N ARG A 169 8.14 -9.74 -5.87
CA ARG A 169 7.58 -8.39 -5.70
C ARG A 169 6.33 -8.36 -4.83
N PHE A 170 6.00 -9.44 -4.12
CA PHE A 170 4.90 -9.48 -3.16
C PHE A 170 5.40 -9.52 -1.72
N TYR A 171 4.84 -8.66 -0.88
CA TYR A 171 5.18 -8.58 0.54
C TYR A 171 3.92 -8.59 1.39
N LEU A 172 4.00 -9.28 2.52
CA LEU A 172 2.98 -9.23 3.55
C LEU A 172 3.22 -7.98 4.41
N GLU A 173 2.24 -7.09 4.43
CA GLU A 173 2.29 -5.83 5.15
C GLU A 173 1.89 -6.02 6.62
N VAL A 174 2.70 -5.47 7.53
CA VAL A 174 2.41 -5.40 8.96
C VAL A 174 2.44 -3.95 9.42
N GLN A 175 1.54 -3.58 10.34
CA GLN A 175 1.42 -2.23 10.84
C GLN A 175 1.20 -2.23 12.35
N ARG A 176 1.84 -1.29 13.05
CA ARG A 176 1.63 -1.00 14.48
C ARG A 176 1.34 0.48 14.63
N TYR A 177 0.09 0.81 14.92
CA TYR A 177 -0.37 2.19 15.09
C TYR A 177 -1.35 2.25 16.25
N GLU A 178 -1.25 3.30 17.07
CA GLU A 178 -2.01 3.41 18.31
C GLU A 178 -3.51 3.57 18.01
N VAL A 179 -4.28 2.50 18.20
CA VAL A 179 -5.74 2.55 18.29
C VAL A 179 -6.15 1.99 19.63
N ALA A 180 -6.55 2.86 20.56
CA ALA A 180 -6.82 2.53 21.97
C ALA A 180 -7.76 1.34 22.19
N LYS A 181 -8.58 0.95 21.20
CA LYS A 181 -9.57 -0.14 21.29
C LYS A 181 -9.19 -1.44 20.56
N LYS A 182 -8.04 -1.50 19.89
CA LYS A 182 -7.70 -2.63 18.98
C LYS A 182 -6.27 -3.16 19.08
N VAL A 183 -5.53 -2.80 20.13
CA VAL A 183 -4.12 -3.19 20.27
C VAL A 183 -3.92 -4.71 20.24
N GLU A 184 -4.75 -5.48 20.94
CA GLU A 184 -4.64 -6.94 20.98
C GLU A 184 -4.99 -7.60 19.62
N GLU A 185 -6.08 -7.16 18.97
CA GLU A 185 -6.47 -7.62 17.62
C GLU A 185 -5.34 -7.33 16.61
N GLN A 186 -4.71 -6.16 16.70
CA GLN A 186 -3.60 -5.75 15.84
C GLN A 186 -2.35 -6.61 16.06
N GLU A 187 -1.92 -6.82 17.31
CA GLU A 187 -0.75 -7.66 17.60
C GLU A 187 -1.00 -9.12 17.19
N ASN A 188 -2.20 -9.66 17.42
CA ASN A 188 -2.58 -10.99 16.94
C ASN A 188 -2.50 -11.08 15.41
N LEU A 189 -2.95 -10.05 14.70
CA LEU A 189 -2.85 -10.00 13.23
C LEU A 189 -1.39 -9.90 12.76
N VAL A 190 -0.54 -9.12 13.44
CA VAL A 190 0.90 -9.04 13.15
C VAL A 190 1.54 -10.43 13.30
N LEU A 191 1.28 -11.14 14.40
CA LEU A 191 1.81 -12.49 14.63
C LEU A 191 1.30 -13.48 13.59
N ALA A 192 0.00 -13.46 13.29
CA ALA A 192 -0.59 -14.35 12.27
C ALA A 192 -0.03 -14.08 10.86
N THR A 193 0.18 -12.80 10.52
CA THR A 193 0.79 -12.39 9.24
C THR A 193 2.25 -12.81 9.17
N ALA A 194 3.01 -12.67 10.25
CA ALA A 194 4.39 -13.11 10.34
C ALA A 194 4.52 -14.63 10.20
N GLN A 195 3.65 -15.40 10.87
CA GLN A 195 3.61 -16.85 10.72
C GLN A 195 3.27 -17.26 9.28
N LEU A 196 2.30 -16.58 8.65
CA LEU A 196 1.96 -16.84 7.25
C LEU A 196 3.13 -16.56 6.30
N GLY A 197 3.87 -15.47 6.55
CA GLY A 197 5.07 -15.12 5.79
C GLY A 197 6.16 -16.18 5.92
N TYR A 198 6.38 -16.70 7.13
CA TYR A 198 7.30 -17.82 7.37
C TYR A 198 6.84 -19.10 6.65
N ASP A 199 5.56 -19.48 6.79
CA ASP A 199 5.01 -20.73 6.23
C ASP A 199 5.05 -20.74 4.69
N LEU A 200 4.91 -19.58 4.05
CA LEU A 200 4.83 -19.43 2.60
C LEU A 200 6.09 -18.86 1.95
N ASP A 201 7.13 -18.57 2.75
CA ASP A 201 8.35 -17.89 2.31
C ASP A 201 8.03 -16.57 1.59
N ILE A 202 7.23 -15.70 2.24
CA ILE A 202 6.87 -14.37 1.73
C ILE A 202 7.46 -13.32 2.68
N PRO A 203 8.24 -12.36 2.17
CA PRO A 203 8.85 -11.34 3.00
C PRO A 203 7.81 -10.42 3.65
N LEU A 204 8.10 -9.98 4.87
CA LEU A 204 7.32 -8.97 5.57
C LEU A 204 7.80 -7.56 5.21
N VAL A 205 6.89 -6.60 5.24
CA VAL A 205 7.22 -5.18 5.23
C VAL A 205 6.44 -4.43 6.30
N ALA A 206 7.12 -3.56 7.04
CA ALA A 206 6.47 -2.66 7.98
C ALA A 206 6.06 -1.38 7.28
N THR A 207 4.83 -0.91 7.52
CA THR A 207 4.38 0.40 7.05
C THR A 207 3.62 1.13 8.17
N GLN A 208 3.49 2.45 7.99
CA GLN A 208 2.62 3.29 8.79
C GLN A 208 1.56 3.88 7.86
N PRO A 209 0.25 3.72 8.13
CA PRO A 209 -0.81 4.27 7.27
C PRO A 209 -0.96 5.78 7.49
N ILE A 210 -0.02 6.57 6.95
CA ILE A 210 -0.03 8.03 7.12
C ILE A 210 -1.23 8.64 6.39
N GLN A 211 -2.09 9.33 7.15
CA GLN A 211 -3.21 10.13 6.63
C GLN A 211 -3.17 11.60 7.10
N PHE A 212 -2.28 11.89 8.06
CA PHE A 212 -2.02 13.19 8.65
C PHE A 212 -0.56 13.26 9.13
N ILE A 213 -0.01 14.45 9.34
CA ILE A 213 1.43 14.63 9.62
C ILE A 213 1.71 14.50 11.11
N LYS A 214 0.89 15.11 11.96
CA LYS A 214 1.11 15.13 13.41
C LYS A 214 -0.03 14.44 14.14
N LYS A 215 0.24 13.88 15.32
CA LYS A 215 -0.77 13.16 16.10
C LYS A 215 -1.97 14.04 16.47
N GLU A 216 -1.75 15.35 16.60
CA GLU A 216 -2.76 16.35 16.92
C GLU A 216 -3.72 16.64 15.76
N ASP A 217 -3.41 16.17 14.54
CA ASP A 217 -4.25 16.32 13.35
C ASP A 217 -5.31 15.19 13.22
N PHE A 218 -5.38 14.25 14.18
CA PHE A 218 -6.31 13.11 14.22
C PHE A 218 -7.74 13.49 14.65
#